data_AF-A0A8U0PTM0-F1
#
_entry.id   AF-A0A8U0PTM0-F1
#
_cell.length_a   1.000
_cell.length_b   1.000
_cell.length_c   1.000
_cell.angle_alpha   90.00
_cell.angle_beta   90.00
_cell.angle_gamma   90.00
#
_symmetry.space_group_name_H-M   'P 1'
#
loop_
_entity.id
_entity.type
_entity.pdbx_description
1 polymer ?
#
loop_
_entity_poly.entity_id
_entity_poly.type
_entity_poly.pdbx_seq_one_letter_code
_entity_poly.pdbx_strand_id
1 'polypeptide(L)'
;MGLLSILRKLKSTPDQEVRILLLGLDNGGKTTLLKQLASEDISHITPTQGFNIKSVQSQGFKLNVWDIGGQRKIRPYWRNYFENTDVLIYVIDSADRKRFEETGQELAELLDEEKLSGVPVLIFANKQDLLTAAPASEIAEGLNLHTIRDRVWQIQSCSALTGEGVQDGMNWLCKSVNAKKK
;
A
#
# COMPACT_ATOMS: atom_id res chain seq x y z
N MET A 1 23.15 5.59 37.76
CA MET A 1 22.67 5.10 36.45
C MET A 1 22.80 3.58 36.43
N GLY A 2 21.77 2.85 36.88
CA GLY A 2 21.87 1.42 37.18
C GLY A 2 21.68 0.51 35.96
N LEU A 3 22.17 -0.73 36.07
CA LEU A 3 22.08 -1.79 35.04
C LEU A 3 20.66 -1.97 34.47
N LEU A 4 19.62 -1.79 35.29
CA LEU A 4 18.21 -1.81 34.88
C LEU A 4 17.84 -0.72 33.86
N SER A 5 18.48 0.45 33.92
CA SER A 5 18.28 1.54 32.93
C SER A 5 18.96 1.24 31.59
N ILE A 6 20.05 0.47 31.62
CA ILE A 6 20.75 -0.03 30.43
C ILE A 6 19.95 -1.17 29.80
N LEU A 7 19.41 -2.09 30.61
CA LEU A 7 18.52 -3.18 30.15
C LEU A 7 17.19 -2.66 29.60
N ARG A 8 16.65 -1.54 30.12
CA ARG A 8 15.49 -0.85 29.52
C ARG A 8 15.82 -0.16 28.19
N LYS A 9 17.06 0.28 27.97
CA LYS A 9 17.55 0.79 26.67
C LYS A 9 17.92 -0.34 25.69
N LEU A 10 18.24 -1.53 26.20
CA LEU A 10 18.51 -2.74 25.40
C LEU A 10 17.25 -3.55 25.08
N LYS A 11 16.14 -3.32 25.80
CA LYS A 11 14.82 -3.67 25.27
C LYS A 11 14.56 -2.72 24.11
N SER A 12 14.69 -3.23 22.88
CA SER A 12 14.13 -2.57 21.70
C SER A 12 12.77 -2.03 22.07
N THR A 13 12.51 -0.75 21.80
CA THR A 13 11.13 -0.25 21.78
C THR A 13 10.30 -1.28 21.03
N PRO A 14 9.23 -1.84 21.61
CA PRO A 14 8.44 -2.86 20.92
C PRO A 14 8.08 -2.31 19.54
N ASP A 15 8.42 -3.06 18.49
CA ASP A 15 8.19 -2.62 17.12
C ASP A 15 6.74 -2.18 17.02
N GLN A 16 6.54 -0.95 16.59
CA GLN A 16 5.20 -0.43 16.48
C GLN A 16 4.50 -1.20 15.35
N GLU A 17 3.44 -1.93 15.70
CA GLU A 17 2.65 -2.64 14.71
C GLU A 17 1.83 -1.64 13.89
N VAL A 18 1.82 -1.85 12.57
CA VAL A 18 1.07 -1.04 11.61
C VAL A 18 0.28 -1.99 10.72
N ARG A 19 -1.06 -1.84 10.69
CA ARG A 19 -1.92 -2.61 9.81
C ARG A 19 -2.07 -1.90 8.47
N ILE A 20 -1.51 -2.51 7.43
CA ILE A 20 -1.57 -2.02 6.05
C ILE A 20 -2.59 -2.85 5.29
N LEU A 21 -3.55 -2.18 4.65
CA LEU A 21 -4.46 -2.80 3.70
C LEU A 21 -3.96 -2.55 2.27
N LEU A 22 -3.73 -3.61 1.49
CA LEU A 22 -3.19 -3.54 0.13
C LEU A 22 -4.28 -3.91 -0.89
N LEU A 23 -4.78 -2.91 -1.61
CA LEU A 23 -5.89 -3.01 -2.57
C LEU A 23 -5.51 -2.45 -3.96
N GLY A 24 -6.44 -2.59 -4.91
CA GLY A 24 -6.24 -2.29 -6.34
C GLY A 24 -6.77 -3.41 -7.22
N LEU A 25 -6.90 -3.16 -8.52
CA LEU A 25 -7.45 -4.14 -9.46
C LEU A 25 -6.61 -5.43 -9.53
N ASP A 26 -7.20 -6.51 -10.01
CA ASP A 26 -6.45 -7.69 -10.45
C ASP A 26 -5.38 -7.30 -11.49
N ASN A 27 -4.27 -8.04 -11.45
CA ASN A 27 -3.09 -7.76 -12.26
C ASN A 27 -2.37 -6.42 -11.96
N GLY A 28 -2.80 -5.64 -10.96
CA GLY A 28 -2.11 -4.41 -10.53
C GLY A 28 -0.68 -4.63 -9.99
N GLY A 29 -0.34 -5.86 -9.57
CA GLY A 29 0.98 -6.21 -9.02
C GLY A 29 1.07 -6.18 -7.50
N LYS A 30 -0.06 -6.24 -6.79
CA LYS A 30 -0.14 -6.23 -5.30
C LYS A 30 0.69 -7.34 -4.65
N THR A 31 0.48 -8.60 -5.05
CA THR A 31 1.21 -9.73 -4.48
C THR A 31 2.70 -9.70 -4.84
N THR A 32 3.06 -9.18 -6.01
CA THR A 32 4.46 -8.92 -6.38
C THR A 32 5.09 -7.88 -5.46
N LEU A 33 4.40 -6.76 -5.23
CA LEU A 33 4.84 -5.72 -4.31
C LEU A 33 5.02 -6.26 -2.88
N LEU A 34 4.06 -7.04 -2.39
CA LEU A 34 4.14 -7.66 -1.07
C LEU A 34 5.36 -8.59 -0.95
N LYS A 35 5.57 -9.45 -1.94
CA LYS A 35 6.74 -10.36 -1.97
C LYS A 35 8.05 -9.59 -2.08
N GLN A 36 8.10 -8.51 -2.86
CA GLN A 36 9.26 -7.63 -2.97
C GLN A 36 9.59 -7.00 -1.60
N LEU A 37 8.59 -6.49 -0.88
CA LEU A 37 8.76 -5.96 0.48
C LEU A 37 9.24 -7.03 1.47
N ALA A 38 8.78 -8.26 1.31
CA ALA A 38 9.18 -9.40 2.14
C ALA A 38 10.52 -10.02 1.72
N SER A 39 11.20 -9.51 0.67
CA SER A 39 12.40 -10.11 0.09
C SER A 39 12.22 -11.58 -0.31
N GLU A 40 11.06 -11.89 -0.90
CA GLU A 40 10.68 -13.23 -1.35
C GLU A 40 10.76 -13.38 -2.87
N ASP A 41 10.80 -14.63 -3.34
CA ASP A 41 10.79 -14.94 -4.76
C ASP A 41 9.48 -14.51 -5.45
N ILE A 42 9.63 -13.73 -6.51
CA ILE A 42 8.56 -13.18 -7.34
C ILE A 42 8.41 -13.88 -8.70
N SER A 43 9.22 -14.91 -9.00
CA SER A 43 9.21 -15.60 -10.30
C SER A 43 7.87 -16.27 -10.60
N HIS A 44 7.20 -16.81 -9.56
CA HIS A 44 5.91 -17.48 -9.68
C HIS A 44 4.87 -16.80 -8.80
N ILE A 45 3.95 -16.07 -9.45
CA ILE A 45 2.82 -15.38 -8.83
C ILE A 45 1.56 -15.75 -9.60
N THR A 46 0.56 -16.25 -8.89
CA THR A 46 -0.77 -16.57 -9.44
C THR A 46 -1.80 -15.59 -8.91
N PRO A 47 -2.93 -15.38 -9.60
CA PRO A 47 -3.99 -14.50 -9.11
C PRO A 47 -4.52 -14.91 -7.73
N THR A 48 -4.47 -13.99 -6.76
CA THR A 48 -4.98 -14.21 -5.40
C THR A 48 -6.49 -14.42 -5.43
N GLN A 49 -6.97 -15.55 -4.91
CA GLN A 49 -8.40 -15.87 -4.83
C GLN A 49 -9.05 -15.38 -3.53
N GLY A 50 -8.25 -15.16 -2.48
CA GLY A 50 -8.70 -14.64 -1.18
C GLY A 50 -7.78 -13.51 -0.73
N PHE A 51 -6.93 -13.79 0.26
CA PHE A 51 -5.98 -12.83 0.80
C PHE A 51 -4.66 -13.48 1.23
N ASN A 52 -3.61 -12.68 1.32
CA ASN A 52 -2.34 -13.02 1.97
C ASN A 52 -2.08 -12.05 3.12
N ILE A 53 -1.53 -12.53 4.23
CA ILE A 53 -1.05 -11.69 5.33
C ILE A 53 0.44 -11.95 5.50
N LYS A 54 1.25 -10.88 5.52
CA LYS A 54 2.66 -10.97 5.91
C LYS A 54 3.03 -9.82 6.83
N SER A 55 3.90 -10.12 7.78
CA SER A 55 4.58 -9.12 8.61
C SER A 55 5.95 -8.81 8.02
N VAL A 56 6.18 -7.56 7.65
CA VAL A 56 7.46 -7.06 7.13
C VAL A 56 8.06 -6.09 8.14
N GLN A 57 9.35 -6.24 8.45
CA GLN A 57 10.05 -5.30 9.32
C GLN A 57 10.60 -4.14 8.48
N SER A 58 10.26 -2.90 8.85
CA SER A 58 10.79 -1.71 8.18
C SER A 58 10.87 -0.51 9.13
N GLN A 59 12.05 0.12 9.24
CA GLN A 59 12.27 1.35 10.01
C GLN A 59 11.76 1.31 11.48
N GLY A 60 11.90 0.16 12.15
CA GLY A 60 11.41 -0.03 13.53
C GLY A 60 9.90 -0.25 13.65
N PHE A 61 9.21 -0.49 12.53
CA PHE A 61 7.81 -0.91 12.47
C PHE A 61 7.69 -2.35 12.03
N LYS A 62 6.75 -3.05 12.64
CA LYS A 62 6.25 -4.33 12.16
C LYS A 62 5.01 -4.06 11.31
N LEU A 63 5.19 -4.08 9.99
CA LEU A 63 4.17 -3.80 8.99
C LEU A 63 3.37 -5.07 8.71
N ASN A 64 2.13 -5.16 9.20
CA ASN A 64 1.21 -6.25 8.93
C ASN A 64 0.40 -5.94 7.67
N VAL A 65 0.83 -6.47 6.53
CA VAL A 65 0.25 -6.18 5.20
C VAL A 65 -0.80 -7.23 4.84
N TRP A 66 -2.00 -6.77 4.54
CA TRP A 66 -3.15 -7.57 4.08
C TRP A 66 -3.34 -7.37 2.57
N ASP A 67 -2.77 -8.27 1.77
CA ASP A 67 -2.93 -8.32 0.31
C ASP A 67 -4.24 -9.02 -0.04
N ILE A 68 -5.23 -8.26 -0.50
CA ILE A 68 -6.53 -8.81 -0.89
C ILE A 68 -6.59 -8.94 -2.40
N GLY A 69 -7.13 -10.05 -2.92
CA GLY A 69 -7.28 -10.22 -4.36
C GLY A 69 -8.15 -9.11 -4.97
N GLY A 70 -7.85 -8.75 -6.22
CA GLY A 70 -8.50 -7.61 -6.90
C GLY A 70 -9.48 -7.97 -8.02
N GLN A 71 -9.79 -9.25 -8.20
CA GLN A 71 -10.71 -9.69 -9.26
C GLN A 71 -12.10 -9.11 -8.97
N ARG A 72 -12.81 -8.66 -10.00
CA ARG A 72 -14.14 -8.04 -9.85
C ARG A 72 -15.09 -8.84 -8.95
N LYS A 73 -15.08 -10.17 -9.06
CA LYS A 73 -15.92 -11.08 -8.26
C LYS A 73 -15.65 -11.05 -6.75
N ILE A 74 -14.48 -10.59 -6.31
CA ILE A 74 -14.08 -10.58 -4.89
C ILE A 74 -14.00 -9.18 -4.27
N ARG A 75 -14.05 -8.10 -5.06
CA ARG A 75 -14.06 -6.72 -4.54
C ARG A 75 -15.16 -6.42 -3.53
N PRO A 76 -16.39 -7.00 -3.64
CA PRO A 76 -17.42 -6.83 -2.61
C PRO A 76 -17.02 -7.32 -1.20
N TYR A 77 -15.97 -8.14 -1.09
CA TYR A 77 -15.44 -8.62 0.19
C TYR A 77 -14.32 -7.74 0.76
N TRP A 78 -13.82 -6.74 0.03
CA TRP A 78 -12.79 -5.80 0.53
C TRP A 78 -13.23 -5.12 1.85
N ARG A 79 -14.51 -4.77 1.96
CA ARG A 79 -15.12 -4.16 3.15
C ARG A 79 -14.97 -4.97 4.45
N ASN A 80 -14.74 -6.28 4.34
CA ASN A 80 -14.48 -7.13 5.49
C ASN A 80 -13.11 -6.82 6.15
N TYR A 81 -12.26 -6.03 5.50
CA TYR A 81 -10.90 -5.74 5.92
C TYR A 81 -10.63 -4.26 6.20
N PHE A 82 -11.63 -3.39 6.13
CA PHE A 82 -11.44 -1.94 6.33
C PHE A 82 -11.16 -1.56 7.78
N GLU A 83 -11.77 -2.25 8.74
CA GLU A 83 -11.62 -1.93 10.16
C GLU A 83 -10.17 -2.06 10.62
N ASN A 84 -9.77 -1.14 11.52
CA ASN A 84 -8.43 -1.07 12.09
C ASN A 84 -7.31 -0.89 11.05
N THR A 85 -7.61 -0.34 9.86
CA THR A 85 -6.57 0.00 8.87
C THR A 85 -5.82 1.25 9.31
N ASP A 86 -4.49 1.14 9.45
CA ASP A 86 -3.63 2.30 9.75
C ASP A 86 -3.26 3.05 8.47
N VAL A 87 -3.02 2.32 7.38
CA VAL A 87 -2.67 2.87 6.05
C VAL A 87 -3.28 2.01 4.95
N LEU A 88 -3.84 2.66 3.93
CA LEU A 88 -4.25 2.03 2.67
C LEU A 88 -3.11 2.17 1.65
N ILE A 89 -2.67 1.07 1.07
CA ILE A 89 -1.87 1.06 -0.16
C ILE A 89 -2.79 0.66 -1.32
N TYR A 90 -2.85 1.50 -2.35
CA TYR A 90 -3.61 1.24 -3.57
C TYR A 90 -2.66 1.10 -4.77
N VAL A 91 -2.69 -0.03 -5.47
CA VAL A 91 -1.75 -0.33 -6.55
C VAL A 91 -2.45 -0.25 -7.90
N ILE A 92 -1.89 0.57 -8.79
CA ILE A 92 -2.38 0.78 -10.16
C ILE A 92 -1.36 0.21 -11.15
N ASP A 93 -1.83 -0.55 -12.13
CA ASP A 93 -1.02 -0.92 -13.30
C ASP A 93 -0.93 0.29 -14.23
N SER A 94 0.23 0.96 -14.28
CA SER A 94 0.41 2.18 -15.07
C SER A 94 0.37 1.93 -16.58
N ALA A 95 0.55 0.68 -17.03
CA ALA A 95 0.49 0.33 -18.45
C ALA A 95 -0.93 -0.02 -18.91
N ASP A 96 -1.88 -0.23 -18.00
CA ASP A 96 -3.25 -0.64 -18.30
C ASP A 96 -4.21 0.55 -18.41
N ARG A 97 -3.93 1.43 -19.38
CA ARG A 97 -4.71 2.64 -19.65
C ARG A 97 -6.21 2.37 -19.87
N LYS A 98 -6.58 1.17 -20.33
CA LYS A 98 -7.98 0.76 -20.57
C LYS A 98 -8.79 0.63 -19.29
N ARG A 99 -8.14 0.39 -18.15
CA ARG A 99 -8.78 0.20 -16.84
C ARG A 99 -8.55 1.38 -15.87
N PHE A 100 -8.08 2.52 -16.36
CA PHE A 100 -7.89 3.72 -15.53
C PHE A 100 -9.21 4.25 -14.97
N GLU A 101 -10.28 4.21 -15.76
CA GLU A 101 -11.61 4.58 -15.28
C GLU A 101 -12.10 3.62 -14.19
N GLU A 102 -11.98 2.31 -14.43
CA GLU A 102 -12.36 1.26 -13.46
C GLU A 102 -11.59 1.40 -12.14
N THR A 103 -10.27 1.58 -12.19
CA THR A 103 -9.46 1.72 -10.98
C THR A 103 -9.69 3.06 -10.28
N GLY A 104 -10.01 4.11 -11.03
CA GLY A 104 -10.38 5.41 -10.48
C GLY A 104 -11.69 5.35 -9.71
N GLN A 105 -12.71 4.69 -10.26
CA GLN A 105 -13.98 4.47 -9.59
C GLN A 105 -13.81 3.67 -8.30
N GLU A 106 -13.09 2.56 -8.35
CA GLU A 106 -12.84 1.72 -7.17
C GLU A 106 -12.05 2.47 -6.08
N LEU A 107 -11.08 3.32 -6.46
CA LEU A 107 -10.39 4.17 -5.50
C LEU A 107 -11.36 5.20 -4.88
N ALA A 108 -12.18 5.87 -5.69
CA ALA A 108 -13.16 6.85 -5.19
C ALA A 108 -14.14 6.21 -4.18
N GLU A 109 -14.68 5.02 -4.51
CA GLU A 109 -15.54 4.26 -3.61
C GLU A 109 -14.82 3.92 -2.29
N LEU A 110 -13.55 3.51 -2.32
CA LEU A 110 -12.76 3.27 -1.10
C LEU A 110 -12.49 4.53 -0.28
N LEU A 111 -12.39 5.70 -0.91
CA LEU A 111 -12.17 6.96 -0.21
C LEU A 111 -13.44 7.44 0.51
N ASP A 112 -14.62 7.14 -0.02
CA ASP A 112 -15.90 7.48 0.59
C ASP A 112 -16.33 6.53 1.72
N GLU A 113 -15.63 5.41 1.92
CA GLU A 113 -15.92 4.45 2.97
C GLU A 113 -15.64 5.01 4.38
N GLU A 114 -16.69 5.04 5.22
CA GLU A 114 -16.63 5.57 6.60
C GLU A 114 -15.54 4.88 7.43
N LYS A 115 -15.37 3.56 7.25
CA LYS A 115 -14.36 2.75 7.95
C LYS A 115 -12.93 3.08 7.55
N LEU A 116 -12.73 3.77 6.42
CA LEU A 116 -11.44 4.24 5.93
C LEU A 116 -11.28 5.76 6.06
N SER A 117 -12.22 6.44 6.73
CA SER A 117 -12.16 7.89 6.95
C SER A 117 -10.85 8.30 7.64
N GLY A 118 -10.15 9.28 7.06
CA GLY A 118 -8.88 9.80 7.57
C GLY A 118 -7.70 8.82 7.51
N VAL A 119 -7.85 7.62 6.93
CA VAL A 119 -6.75 6.67 6.74
C VAL A 119 -5.81 7.19 5.65
N PRO A 120 -4.50 7.40 5.93
CA PRO A 120 -3.52 7.76 4.91
C PRO A 120 -3.52 6.81 3.71
N VAL A 121 -3.39 7.35 2.50
CA VAL A 121 -3.41 6.56 1.26
C VAL A 121 -2.11 6.72 0.48
N LEU A 122 -1.40 5.60 0.27
CA LEU A 122 -0.27 5.53 -0.65
C LEU A 122 -0.73 4.88 -1.95
N ILE A 123 -0.66 5.62 -3.05
CA ILE A 123 -0.93 5.11 -4.39
C ILE A 123 0.40 4.71 -5.02
N PHE A 124 0.55 3.43 -5.37
CA PHE A 124 1.66 2.99 -6.21
C PHE A 124 1.23 3.00 -7.68
N ALA A 125 1.82 3.90 -8.46
CA ALA A 125 1.79 3.84 -9.91
C ALA A 125 2.82 2.80 -10.36
N ASN A 126 2.40 1.53 -10.39
CA ASN A 126 3.27 0.37 -10.57
C ASN A 126 3.52 0.07 -12.04
N LYS A 127 4.50 -0.80 -12.30
CA LYS A 127 4.94 -1.25 -13.63
C LYS A 127 5.58 -0.16 -14.50
N GLN A 128 6.27 0.79 -13.86
CA GLN A 128 7.01 1.86 -14.54
C GLN A 128 8.22 1.34 -15.34
N ASP A 129 8.58 0.07 -15.19
CA ASP A 129 9.54 -0.63 -16.05
C ASP A 129 9.02 -0.85 -17.49
N LEU A 130 7.72 -0.73 -17.73
CA LEU A 130 7.11 -0.90 -19.05
C LEU A 130 7.14 0.40 -19.85
N LEU A 131 7.55 0.33 -21.12
CA LEU A 131 7.57 1.48 -22.04
C LEU A 131 6.20 2.13 -22.26
N THR A 132 5.11 1.38 -22.03
CA THR A 132 3.72 1.85 -22.17
C THR A 132 3.16 2.46 -20.88
N ALA A 133 3.92 2.48 -19.79
CA ALA A 133 3.48 3.00 -18.51
C ALA A 133 3.17 4.50 -18.59
N ALA A 134 2.00 4.90 -18.09
CA ALA A 134 1.67 6.29 -17.87
C ALA A 134 2.51 6.87 -16.71
N PRO A 135 3.00 8.11 -16.82
CA PRO A 135 3.66 8.78 -15.70
C PRO A 135 2.72 8.90 -14.49
N ALA A 136 3.27 8.85 -13.28
CA ALA A 136 2.47 9.04 -12.07
C ALA A 136 1.74 10.39 -12.03
N SER A 137 2.29 11.45 -12.63
CA SER A 137 1.60 12.74 -12.76
C SER A 137 0.32 12.64 -13.59
N GLU A 138 0.35 11.94 -14.71
CA GLU A 138 -0.82 11.71 -15.58
C GLU A 138 -1.90 10.90 -14.83
N ILE A 139 -1.48 9.86 -14.09
CA ILE A 139 -2.37 9.06 -13.26
C ILE A 139 -2.98 9.92 -12.14
N ALA A 140 -2.19 10.77 -11.47
CA ALA A 140 -2.68 11.63 -10.40
C ALA A 140 -3.71 12.65 -10.89
N GLU A 141 -3.49 13.23 -12.06
CA GLU A 141 -4.45 14.12 -12.72
C GLU A 141 -5.72 13.37 -13.13
N GLY A 142 -5.59 12.23 -13.80
CA GLY A 142 -6.71 11.43 -14.29
C GLY A 142 -7.62 10.89 -13.17
N LEU A 143 -7.05 10.54 -12.01
CA LEU A 143 -7.82 10.12 -10.83
C LEU A 143 -8.23 11.30 -9.93
N ASN A 144 -7.94 12.54 -10.32
CA ASN A 144 -8.22 13.74 -9.54
C ASN A 144 -7.69 13.68 -8.09
N LEU A 145 -6.53 13.07 -7.85
CA LEU A 145 -6.01 12.88 -6.48
C LEU A 145 -5.85 14.21 -5.72
N HIS A 146 -5.63 15.30 -6.46
CA HIS A 146 -5.56 16.66 -5.92
C HIS A 146 -6.86 17.15 -5.27
N THR A 147 -8.00 16.48 -5.44
CA THR A 147 -9.28 16.83 -4.80
C THR A 147 -9.47 16.16 -3.45
N ILE A 148 -8.61 15.20 -3.06
CA ILE A 148 -8.65 14.56 -1.75
C ILE A 148 -8.23 15.59 -0.70
N ARG A 149 -9.08 15.80 0.33
CA ARG A 149 -8.91 16.84 1.37
C ARG A 149 -9.03 16.32 2.80
N ASP A 150 -9.70 15.20 2.99
CA ASP A 150 -10.04 14.62 4.29
C ASP A 150 -8.91 13.74 4.87
N ARG A 151 -7.88 13.44 4.08
CA ARG A 151 -6.73 12.61 4.46
C ARG A 151 -5.46 13.00 3.73
N VAL A 152 -4.32 12.60 4.29
CA VAL A 152 -3.04 12.70 3.60
C VAL A 152 -2.90 11.57 2.57
N TRP A 153 -2.30 11.89 1.44
CA TRP A 153 -2.05 10.91 0.38
C TRP A 153 -0.71 11.18 -0.30
N GLN A 154 -0.20 10.17 -0.99
CA GLN A 154 0.99 10.25 -1.85
C GLN A 154 0.82 9.32 -3.03
N ILE A 155 1.27 9.75 -4.21
CA ILE A 155 1.50 8.85 -5.34
C ILE A 155 2.99 8.61 -5.52
N GLN A 156 3.38 7.37 -5.77
CA GLN A 156 4.76 6.97 -5.98
C GLN A 156 4.87 6.11 -7.23
N SER A 157 5.69 6.56 -8.19
CA SER A 157 6.13 5.72 -9.31
C SER A 157 6.94 4.55 -8.78
N CYS A 158 6.64 3.34 -9.21
CA CYS A 158 7.43 2.17 -8.85
C CYS A 158 7.40 1.06 -9.91
N SER A 159 8.34 0.12 -9.75
CA SER A 159 8.24 -1.21 -10.33
C SER A 159 8.35 -2.23 -9.21
N ALA A 160 7.27 -2.95 -8.92
CA ALA A 160 7.29 -4.07 -8.00
C ALA A 160 8.17 -5.22 -8.50
N LEU A 161 8.44 -5.29 -9.81
CA LEU A 161 9.30 -6.30 -10.42
C LEU A 161 10.77 -6.03 -10.16
N THR A 162 11.22 -4.78 -10.34
CA THR A 162 12.63 -4.41 -10.13
C THR A 162 12.92 -3.96 -8.69
N GLY A 163 11.88 -3.55 -7.95
CA GLY A 163 11.98 -2.94 -6.62
C GLY A 163 12.17 -1.42 -6.64
N GLU A 164 12.35 -0.81 -7.82
CA GLU A 164 12.55 0.64 -7.95
C GLU A 164 11.33 1.43 -7.44
N GLY A 165 11.58 2.50 -6.67
CA GLY A 165 10.56 3.38 -6.11
C GLY A 165 9.73 2.78 -4.97
N VAL A 166 9.82 1.47 -4.70
CA VAL A 166 9.07 0.81 -3.62
C VAL A 166 9.49 1.36 -2.25
N GLN A 167 10.79 1.43 -1.99
CA GLN A 167 11.30 1.93 -0.71
C GLN A 167 10.93 3.40 -0.46
N ASP A 168 10.86 4.23 -1.51
CA ASP A 168 10.47 5.64 -1.40
C ASP A 168 9.02 5.80 -0.94
N GLY A 169 8.12 4.98 -1.49
CA GLY A 169 6.72 4.92 -1.03
C GLY A 169 6.62 4.46 0.42
N MET A 170 7.39 3.44 0.80
CA MET A 170 7.42 2.96 2.20
C MET A 170 8.00 4.00 3.17
N ASN A 171 8.98 4.79 2.74
CA ASN A 171 9.52 5.91 3.54
C ASN A 171 8.44 6.95 3.84
N TRP A 172 7.59 7.27 2.85
CA TRP A 172 6.44 8.15 3.07
C TRP A 172 5.45 7.51 4.06
N LEU A 173 5.13 6.23 3.88
CA LEU A 173 4.21 5.49 4.73
C LEU A 173 4.64 5.54 6.22
N CYS A 174 5.89 5.20 6.52
CA CYS A 174 6.42 5.23 7.88
C CYS A 174 6.35 6.63 8.52
N LYS A 175 6.55 7.69 7.71
CA LYS A 175 6.41 9.08 8.18
C LYS A 175 4.94 9.44 8.48
N SER A 176 4.01 9.05 7.62
CA SER A 176 2.58 9.30 7.79
C SER A 176 2.01 8.63 9.04
N VAL A 177 2.45 7.39 9.33
CA VAL A 177 2.07 6.67 10.56
C VAL A 177 2.55 7.41 11.81
N ASN A 178 3.78 7.93 11.80
CA ASN A 178 4.32 8.70 12.93
C ASN A 178 3.58 10.02 13.17
N ALA A 179 3.13 10.69 12.10
CA ALA A 179 2.41 11.95 12.19
C ALA A 179 1.03 11.79 12.85
N LYS A 180 0.31 10.69 12.56
CA LYS A 180 -1.02 10.40 13.14
C LYS A 180 -0.98 10.11 14.65
N LYS A 181 0.17 9.74 15.20
CA LYS A 181 0.34 9.39 16.62
C LYS A 181 0.78 10.56 17.52
N LYS A 182 1.10 11.71 16.94
CA LYS A 182 1.38 12.95 17.68
C LYS A 182 0.11 13.77 17.82
#